data_AF-M0IHC5-F1
#
_entry.id   AF-M0IHC5-F1
#
_cell.length_a   1.000
_cell.length_b   1.000
_cell.length_c   1.000
_cell.angle_alpha   90.00
_cell.angle_beta   90.00
_cell.angle_gamma   90.00
#
_symmetry.space_group_name_H-M   'P 1'
#
loop_
_entity.id
_entity.type
_entity.pdbx_description
1 polymer ?
#
loop_
_entity_poly.entity_id
_entity_poly.type
_entity_poly.pdbx_seq_one_letter_code
_entity_poly.pdbx_strand_id
1 'polypeptide(L)'
;MVEEGRLPGINKLTEAYLDAWDQFGTNQFTAEGLRNELLRESNEPENVPDENSIYSSLYRAATIGLVTFHGDKKFSIRITPEDNKDVRHEVAVEHIDRLWVEIKDEYDERMSADKQENQDKSVIEYQENRYLRTFVGYNTDIKENLEGYFQAALDLDEHSGVVLESWVSVAEAADKLSNNLCNDEQMEDNGFLYRFKKEGEEITKDEDDERIIRIFLAETRFSD
;
A
#
# COMPACT_ATOMS: atom_id res chain seq x y z
N MET A 1 1.83 -33.23 -17.70
CA MET A 1 2.86 -32.19 -17.88
C MET A 1 2.11 -30.88 -18.01
N VAL A 2 2.16 -30.05 -16.98
CA VAL A 2 1.68 -28.67 -17.10
C VAL A 2 2.77 -27.97 -17.92
N GLU A 3 2.40 -27.39 -19.07
CA GLU A 3 3.27 -26.39 -19.69
C GLU A 3 3.33 -25.21 -18.71
N GLU A 4 4.33 -25.21 -17.84
CA GLU A 4 4.67 -24.03 -17.04
C GLU A 4 4.95 -22.89 -18.03
N GLY A 5 4.15 -21.83 -17.93
CA GLY A 5 4.34 -20.64 -18.75
C GLY A 5 5.78 -20.15 -18.61
N ARG A 6 6.48 -19.98 -19.74
CA ARG A 6 7.85 -19.44 -19.72
C ARG A 6 7.85 -18.07 -19.06
N LEU A 7 8.82 -17.84 -18.17
CA LEU A 7 9.02 -16.53 -17.56
C LEU A 7 9.24 -15.46 -18.65
N PRO A 8 8.57 -14.29 -18.56
CA PRO A 8 8.64 -13.27 -19.60
C PRO A 8 10.06 -12.73 -19.76
N GLY A 9 10.58 -12.76 -20.99
CA GLY A 9 11.93 -12.25 -21.31
C GLY A 9 13.09 -13.13 -20.83
N ILE A 10 12.82 -14.39 -20.45
CA ILE A 10 13.82 -15.29 -19.87
C ILE A 10 15.04 -15.52 -20.77
N ASN A 11 14.88 -15.61 -22.09
CA ASN A 11 16.01 -15.90 -23.00
C ASN A 11 17.13 -14.85 -22.89
N LYS A 12 16.78 -13.56 -22.97
CA LYS A 12 17.76 -12.45 -22.88
C LYS A 12 18.44 -12.39 -21.51
N LEU A 13 17.68 -12.70 -20.46
CA LEU A 13 18.20 -12.77 -19.10
C LEU A 13 19.20 -13.92 -18.98
N THR A 14 18.84 -15.11 -19.46
CA THR A 14 19.70 -16.30 -19.42
C THR A 14 21.00 -16.07 -20.20
N GLU A 15 20.94 -15.50 -21.40
CA GLU A 15 22.11 -15.15 -22.21
C GLU A 15 23.03 -14.19 -21.43
N ALA A 16 22.53 -13.03 -21.01
CA ALA A 16 23.34 -12.05 -20.29
C ALA A 16 23.93 -12.57 -18.97
N TYR A 17 23.20 -13.46 -18.28
CA TYR A 17 23.67 -14.11 -17.05
C TYR A 17 24.80 -15.11 -17.33
N LEU A 18 24.66 -15.95 -18.36
CA LEU A 18 25.70 -16.92 -18.72
C LEU A 18 26.96 -16.20 -19.22
N ASP A 19 26.80 -15.18 -20.07
CA ASP A 19 27.88 -14.32 -20.53
C ASP A 19 28.62 -13.68 -19.34
N ALA A 20 27.87 -13.15 -18.36
CA ALA A 20 28.47 -12.59 -17.14
C ALA A 20 29.23 -13.63 -16.31
N TRP A 21 28.67 -14.82 -16.16
CA TRP A 21 29.29 -15.90 -15.39
C TRP A 21 30.57 -16.41 -16.06
N ASP A 22 30.56 -16.58 -17.39
CA ASP A 22 31.72 -17.04 -18.14
C ASP A 22 32.88 -16.01 -18.07
N GLN A 23 32.57 -14.71 -18.13
CA GLN A 23 33.57 -13.65 -18.14
C GLN A 23 34.09 -13.27 -16.75
N PHE A 24 33.22 -13.24 -15.74
CA PHE A 24 33.56 -12.69 -14.42
C PHE A 24 33.42 -13.69 -13.27
N GLY A 25 32.76 -14.83 -13.48
CA GLY A 25 32.40 -15.75 -12.41
C GLY A 25 31.59 -15.03 -11.33
N THR A 26 32.02 -15.15 -10.07
CA THR A 26 31.39 -14.46 -8.93
C THR A 26 31.99 -13.09 -8.63
N ASN A 27 32.95 -12.59 -9.44
CA ASN A 27 33.56 -11.29 -9.22
C ASN A 27 32.58 -10.15 -9.54
N GLN A 28 32.88 -8.96 -9.04
CA GLN A 28 32.09 -7.77 -9.35
C GLN A 28 32.39 -7.25 -10.77
N PHE A 29 31.36 -6.84 -11.49
CA PHE A 29 31.45 -6.29 -12.84
C PHE A 29 30.34 -5.25 -13.10
N THR A 30 30.42 -4.54 -14.21
CA THR A 30 29.39 -3.62 -14.70
C THR A 30 28.83 -4.10 -16.04
N ALA A 31 27.64 -3.63 -16.43
CA ALA A 31 27.08 -3.92 -17.74
C ALA A 31 28.00 -3.44 -18.89
N GLU A 32 28.66 -2.30 -18.71
CA GLU A 32 29.66 -1.78 -19.64
C GLU A 32 30.89 -2.70 -19.71
N GLY A 33 31.38 -3.17 -18.55
CA GLY A 33 32.50 -4.10 -18.48
C GLY A 33 32.21 -5.41 -19.22
N LEU A 34 31.02 -5.99 -18.99
CA LEU A 34 30.58 -7.17 -19.72
C LEU A 34 30.49 -6.91 -21.22
N ARG A 35 29.89 -5.79 -21.64
CA ARG A 35 29.82 -5.44 -23.06
C ARG A 35 31.20 -5.35 -23.70
N ASN A 36 32.18 -4.77 -23.00
CA ASN A 36 33.54 -4.62 -23.51
C ASN A 36 34.25 -5.96 -23.68
N GLU A 37 34.05 -6.91 -22.75
CA GLU A 37 34.58 -8.27 -22.91
C GLU A 37 33.92 -9.01 -24.07
N LEU A 38 32.59 -8.92 -24.21
CA LEU A 38 31.88 -9.52 -25.34
C LEU A 38 32.32 -8.95 -26.69
N LEU A 39 32.55 -7.64 -26.77
CA LEU A 39 33.11 -7.02 -27.97
C LEU A 39 34.54 -7.47 -28.29
N ARG A 40 35.33 -7.76 -27.25
CA ARG A 40 36.72 -8.22 -27.40
C ARG A 40 36.79 -9.64 -27.96
N GLU A 41 35.82 -10.49 -27.62
CA GLU A 41 35.77 -11.89 -28.03
C GLU A 41 34.91 -12.16 -29.28
N SER A 42 34.03 -11.23 -29.64
CA SER A 42 33.11 -11.40 -30.77
C SER A 42 33.77 -11.17 -32.14
N ASN A 43 33.48 -12.06 -33.08
CA ASN A 43 33.77 -11.86 -34.51
C ASN A 43 32.67 -11.06 -35.23
N GLU A 44 31.56 -10.76 -34.55
CA GLU A 44 30.37 -10.04 -35.05
C GLU A 44 29.96 -8.97 -34.01
N PRO A 45 30.69 -7.83 -33.93
CA PRO A 45 30.47 -6.82 -32.90
C PRO A 45 29.09 -6.16 -32.96
N GLU A 46 28.43 -6.16 -34.11
CA GLU A 46 27.07 -5.67 -34.31
C GLU A 46 26.00 -6.50 -33.59
N ASN A 47 26.30 -7.76 -33.27
CA ASN A 47 25.39 -8.67 -32.56
C ASN A 47 25.55 -8.59 -31.04
N VAL A 48 26.56 -7.85 -30.54
CA VAL A 48 26.75 -7.66 -29.10
C VAL A 48 25.68 -6.71 -28.55
N PRO A 49 24.92 -7.12 -27.52
CA PRO A 49 23.90 -6.27 -26.91
C PRO A 49 24.47 -4.94 -26.40
N ASP A 50 23.67 -3.87 -26.46
CA ASP A 50 24.04 -2.60 -25.86
C ASP A 50 24.05 -2.67 -24.31
N GLU A 51 24.74 -1.71 -23.68
CA GLU A 51 24.89 -1.66 -22.22
C GLU A 51 23.53 -1.63 -21.51
N ASN A 52 22.54 -0.90 -22.04
CA ASN A 52 21.24 -0.77 -21.38
C ASN A 52 20.45 -2.08 -21.43
N SER A 53 20.56 -2.82 -22.53
CA SER A 53 19.98 -4.17 -22.67
C SER A 53 20.60 -5.15 -21.67
N ILE A 54 21.93 -5.14 -21.54
CA ILE A 54 22.66 -5.97 -20.57
C ILE A 54 22.27 -5.57 -19.14
N TYR A 55 22.30 -4.27 -18.83
CA TYR A 55 21.92 -3.73 -17.53
C TYR A 55 20.49 -4.14 -17.15
N SER A 56 19.53 -3.98 -18.06
CA SER A 56 18.13 -4.35 -17.81
C SER A 56 17.96 -5.84 -17.54
N SER A 57 18.74 -6.67 -18.22
CA SER A 57 18.71 -8.13 -18.05
C SER A 57 19.32 -8.55 -16.71
N LEU A 58 20.47 -7.97 -16.34
CA LEU A 58 21.13 -8.23 -15.05
C LEU A 58 20.33 -7.66 -13.87
N TYR A 59 19.71 -6.49 -14.04
CA TYR A 59 18.83 -5.92 -13.02
C TYR A 59 17.63 -6.83 -12.76
N ARG A 60 17.00 -7.37 -13.81
CA ARG A 60 15.95 -8.40 -13.67
C ARG A 60 16.49 -9.66 -12.99
N ALA A 61 17.67 -10.14 -13.38
CA ALA A 61 18.30 -11.28 -12.70
C ALA A 61 18.54 -11.02 -11.21
N ALA A 62 18.85 -9.77 -10.84
CA ALA A 62 18.99 -9.37 -9.44
C ALA A 62 17.64 -9.34 -8.70
N THR A 63 16.56 -8.89 -9.34
CA THR A 63 15.22 -8.92 -8.71
C THR A 63 14.75 -10.32 -8.35
N ILE A 64 15.24 -11.35 -9.06
CA ILE A 64 14.92 -12.76 -8.78
C ILE A 64 16.04 -13.50 -8.00
N GLY A 65 17.05 -12.78 -7.50
CA GLY A 65 18.08 -13.32 -6.61
C GLY A 65 19.22 -14.10 -7.28
N LEU A 66 19.27 -14.19 -8.62
CA LEU A 66 20.36 -14.87 -9.34
C LEU A 66 21.68 -14.07 -9.31
N VAL A 67 21.56 -12.75 -9.27
CA VAL A 67 22.66 -11.79 -9.31
C VAL A 67 22.52 -10.85 -8.10
N THR A 68 23.62 -10.43 -7.50
CA THR A 68 23.61 -9.37 -6.49
C THR A 68 23.84 -8.02 -7.16
N PHE A 69 22.96 -7.05 -6.92
CA PHE A 69 23.16 -5.65 -7.29
C PHE A 69 23.79 -4.90 -6.12
N HIS A 70 24.92 -4.24 -6.35
CA HIS A 70 25.70 -3.54 -5.32
C HIS A 70 25.52 -2.02 -5.33
N GLY A 71 24.59 -1.49 -6.14
CA GLY A 71 24.53 -0.06 -6.46
C GLY A 71 25.49 0.33 -7.59
N ASP A 72 25.41 1.59 -8.04
CA ASP A 72 26.32 2.16 -9.06
C ASP A 72 26.51 1.30 -10.33
N LYS A 73 25.43 0.62 -10.77
CA LYS A 73 25.45 -0.31 -11.93
C LYS A 73 26.42 -1.50 -11.78
N LYS A 74 26.80 -1.88 -10.56
CA LYS A 74 27.68 -3.01 -10.28
C LYS A 74 26.90 -4.27 -9.88
N PHE A 75 27.34 -5.40 -10.41
CA PHE A 75 26.72 -6.71 -10.27
C PHE A 75 27.74 -7.77 -9.89
N SER A 76 27.30 -8.88 -9.29
CA SER A 76 28.07 -10.12 -9.16
C SER A 76 27.14 -11.33 -9.25
N ILE A 77 27.60 -12.44 -9.82
CA ILE A 77 26.82 -13.68 -9.83
C ILE A 77 26.68 -14.20 -8.40
N ARG A 78 25.44 -14.43 -7.95
CA ARG A 78 25.12 -14.91 -6.60
C ARG A 78 24.90 -16.41 -6.57
N ILE A 79 24.14 -16.91 -7.55
CA ILE A 79 23.93 -18.32 -7.79
C ILE A 79 24.67 -18.67 -9.07
N THR A 80 25.47 -19.73 -9.08
CA THR A 80 26.15 -20.27 -10.26
C THR A 80 25.40 -21.49 -10.83
N PRO A 81 25.60 -21.84 -12.12
CA PRO A 81 25.04 -23.07 -12.68
C PRO A 81 25.58 -24.36 -12.02
N GLU A 82 26.74 -24.27 -11.37
CA GLU A 82 27.38 -25.39 -10.66
C GLU A 82 26.83 -25.59 -9.24
N ASP A 83 26.13 -24.60 -8.69
CA ASP A 83 25.57 -24.71 -7.35
C ASP A 83 24.54 -25.85 -7.26
N ASN A 84 24.54 -26.55 -6.14
CA ASN A 84 23.56 -27.60 -5.91
C ASN A 84 22.18 -27.01 -5.56
N LYS A 85 21.16 -27.88 -5.53
CA LYS A 85 19.78 -27.45 -5.25
C LYS A 85 19.63 -26.77 -3.88
N ASP A 86 20.37 -27.22 -2.87
CA ASP A 86 20.23 -26.74 -1.50
C ASP A 86 20.77 -25.31 -1.39
N VAL A 87 21.92 -25.02 -2.01
CA VAL A 87 22.48 -23.66 -2.11
C VAL A 87 21.52 -22.72 -2.84
N ARG A 88 20.96 -23.17 -3.97
CA ARG A 88 19.97 -22.37 -4.71
C ARG A 88 18.72 -22.08 -3.89
N HIS A 89 18.26 -23.07 -3.12
CA HIS A 89 17.08 -22.92 -2.27
C HIS A 89 17.34 -21.93 -1.13
N GLU A 90 18.48 -22.04 -0.45
CA GLU A 90 18.87 -21.14 0.63
C GLU A 90 18.93 -19.69 0.15
N VAL A 91 19.60 -19.42 -0.97
CA VAL A 91 19.68 -18.07 -1.54
C VAL A 91 18.30 -17.53 -1.94
N ALA A 92 17.45 -18.36 -2.55
CA ALA A 92 16.10 -17.95 -2.94
C ALA A 92 15.24 -17.59 -1.73
N VAL A 93 15.31 -18.37 -0.65
CA VAL A 93 14.60 -18.10 0.61
C VAL A 93 15.12 -16.81 1.25
N GLU A 94 16.44 -16.65 1.37
CA GLU A 94 17.06 -15.42 1.91
C GLU A 94 16.58 -14.17 1.15
N HIS A 95 16.52 -14.23 -0.18
CA HIS A 95 16.08 -13.12 -1.02
C HIS A 95 14.59 -12.80 -0.84
N ILE A 96 13.74 -13.82 -0.79
CA ILE A 96 12.30 -13.65 -0.56
C ILE A 96 12.05 -13.06 0.83
N ASP A 97 12.73 -13.56 1.85
CA ASP A 97 12.56 -13.07 3.23
C ASP A 97 12.97 -11.60 3.34
N ARG A 98 14.06 -11.19 2.70
CA ARG A 98 14.47 -9.77 2.63
C ARG A 98 13.42 -8.90 1.95
N LEU A 99 12.89 -9.33 0.80
CA LEU A 99 11.83 -8.61 0.11
C LEU A 99 10.56 -8.52 0.97
N TRP A 100 10.24 -9.58 1.70
CA TRP A 100 9.07 -9.62 2.58
C TRP A 100 9.19 -8.65 3.75
N VAL A 101 10.39 -8.50 4.32
CA VAL A 101 10.66 -7.48 5.36
C VAL A 101 10.38 -6.09 4.83
N GLU A 102 10.93 -5.70 3.68
CA GLU A 102 10.70 -4.38 3.08
C GLU A 102 9.21 -4.13 2.78
N ILE A 103 8.50 -5.14 2.26
CA ILE A 103 7.04 -5.05 2.02
C ILE A 103 6.28 -4.84 3.33
N LYS A 104 6.67 -5.57 4.39
CA LYS A 104 6.02 -5.49 5.68
C LYS A 104 6.28 -4.13 6.35
N ASP A 105 7.50 -3.64 6.28
CA ASP A 105 7.87 -2.34 6.85
C ASP A 105 7.09 -1.21 6.16
N GLU A 106 7.05 -1.20 4.82
CA GLU A 106 6.23 -0.25 4.05
C GLU A 106 4.73 -0.39 4.36
N TYR A 107 4.23 -1.61 4.54
CA TYR A 107 2.84 -1.85 4.94
C TYR A 107 2.55 -1.29 6.34
N ASP A 108 3.42 -1.57 7.30
CA ASP A 108 3.29 -1.11 8.68
C ASP A 108 3.42 0.43 8.76
N GLU A 109 4.28 1.04 7.94
CA GLU A 109 4.40 2.50 7.78
C GLU A 109 3.11 3.12 7.24
N ARG A 110 2.54 2.58 6.16
CA ARG A 110 1.24 3.05 5.62
C ARG A 110 0.12 2.93 6.63
N MET A 111 0.03 1.80 7.32
CA MET A 111 -0.98 1.58 8.36
C MET A 111 -0.80 2.51 9.57
N SER A 112 0.42 2.98 9.84
CA SER A 112 0.72 3.92 10.92
C SER A 112 0.51 5.38 10.50
N ALA A 113 0.86 5.75 9.27
CA ALA A 113 0.59 7.06 8.66
C ALA A 113 -0.92 7.31 8.55
N ASP A 114 -1.69 6.32 8.09
CA ASP A 114 -3.16 6.38 8.05
C ASP A 114 -3.76 6.59 9.45
N LYS A 115 -3.13 6.07 10.51
CA LYS A 115 -3.61 6.29 11.90
C LYS A 115 -3.28 7.67 12.43
N GLN A 116 -2.12 8.22 12.09
CA GLN A 116 -1.65 9.49 12.62
C GLN A 116 -2.27 10.68 11.88
N GLU A 117 -2.50 10.55 10.56
CA GLU A 117 -3.21 11.55 9.77
C GLU A 117 -4.72 11.56 10.08
N ASN A 118 -5.31 10.41 10.42
CA ASN A 118 -6.71 10.35 10.86
C ASN A 118 -6.95 11.00 12.23
N GLN A 119 -5.97 11.10 13.13
CA GLN A 119 -6.19 11.70 14.45
C GLN A 119 -6.38 13.22 14.40
N ASP A 120 -5.58 13.97 13.62
CA ASP A 120 -5.76 15.42 13.47
C ASP A 120 -6.89 15.78 12.47
N LYS A 121 -7.20 14.90 11.50
CA LYS A 121 -8.35 15.07 10.57
C LYS A 121 -9.69 14.62 11.14
N SER A 122 -9.71 14.04 12.34
CA SER A 122 -10.91 13.49 12.98
C SER A 122 -11.83 14.53 13.60
N VAL A 123 -11.54 15.83 13.57
CA VAL A 123 -12.39 16.86 14.18
C VAL A 123 -12.70 17.99 13.19
N ILE A 124 -13.98 18.31 13.01
CA ILE A 124 -14.47 19.41 12.17
C ILE A 124 -15.15 20.46 13.06
N GLU A 125 -14.87 21.73 12.82
CA GLU A 125 -15.60 22.84 13.44
C GLU A 125 -16.85 23.21 12.62
N TYR A 126 -18.00 23.29 13.30
CA TYR A 126 -19.27 23.73 12.73
C TYR A 126 -20.02 24.57 13.75
N GLN A 127 -20.40 25.80 13.38
CA GLN A 127 -21.11 26.74 14.28
C GLN A 127 -20.46 26.89 15.66
N GLU A 128 -19.13 27.08 15.70
CA GLU A 128 -18.32 27.21 16.94
C GLU A 128 -18.26 25.94 17.82
N ASN A 129 -18.82 24.83 17.34
CA ASN A 129 -18.77 23.51 17.98
C ASN A 129 -17.80 22.58 17.26
N ARG A 130 -17.15 21.68 18.01
CA ARG A 130 -16.23 20.67 17.47
C ARG A 130 -16.96 19.33 17.34
N TYR A 131 -16.85 18.69 16.19
CA TYR A 131 -17.51 17.42 15.87
C TYR A 131 -16.49 16.36 15.50
N LEU A 132 -16.63 15.16 16.06
CA LEU A 132 -15.82 14.01 15.67
C LEU A 132 -16.24 13.53 14.26
N ARG A 133 -15.37 13.74 13.28
CA ARG A 133 -15.51 13.30 11.90
C ARG A 133 -15.33 11.79 11.77
N THR A 134 -16.21 11.20 10.96
CA THR A 134 -16.07 9.84 10.45
C THR A 134 -16.50 9.81 8.99
N PHE A 135 -15.75 9.09 8.15
CA PHE A 135 -16.10 8.92 6.74
C PHE A 135 -16.95 7.67 6.56
N VAL A 136 -18.09 7.78 5.88
CA VAL A 136 -19.07 6.71 5.72
C VAL A 136 -19.35 6.43 4.24
N GLY A 137 -19.67 5.18 3.92
CA GLY A 137 -20.00 4.72 2.58
C GLY A 137 -21.17 3.73 2.56
N TYR A 138 -21.42 3.10 1.41
CA TYR A 138 -22.60 2.23 1.21
C TYR A 138 -22.67 1.03 2.19
N ASN A 139 -21.52 0.49 2.58
CA ASN A 139 -21.43 -0.69 3.42
C ASN A 139 -21.09 -0.36 4.87
N THR A 140 -21.14 0.92 5.27
CA THR A 140 -20.88 1.31 6.65
C THR A 140 -22.06 0.91 7.52
N ASP A 141 -21.80 0.07 8.51
CA ASP A 141 -22.76 -0.37 9.53
C ASP A 141 -22.45 0.24 10.90
N ILE A 142 -23.50 0.48 11.69
CA ILE A 142 -23.37 1.10 13.01
C ILE A 142 -22.60 0.19 13.97
N LYS A 143 -22.93 -1.10 14.06
CA LYS A 143 -22.30 -2.04 15.02
C LYS A 143 -20.90 -2.41 14.58
N GLU A 144 -20.73 -2.73 13.30
CA GLU A 144 -19.45 -3.26 12.82
C GLU A 144 -18.39 -2.16 12.65
N ASN A 145 -18.79 -0.91 12.41
CA ASN A 145 -17.84 0.15 12.06
C ASN A 145 -17.85 1.38 12.99
N LEU A 146 -19.02 1.81 13.49
CA LEU A 146 -19.14 3.10 14.18
C LEU A 146 -19.17 3.00 15.71
N GLU A 147 -19.70 1.91 16.27
CA GLU A 147 -19.90 1.76 17.73
C GLU A 147 -18.60 1.84 18.51
N GLY A 148 -17.66 0.94 18.22
CA GLY A 148 -16.37 0.92 18.91
C GLY A 148 -15.57 2.20 18.69
N TYR A 149 -15.71 2.82 17.51
CA TYR A 149 -15.03 4.08 17.21
C TYR A 149 -15.60 5.24 18.04
N PHE A 150 -16.92 5.45 18.05
CA PHE A 150 -17.52 6.52 18.84
C PHE A 150 -17.32 6.31 20.34
N GLN A 151 -17.42 5.08 20.85
CA GLN A 151 -17.13 4.80 22.26
C GLN A 151 -15.66 5.09 22.66
N ALA A 152 -14.72 4.91 21.74
CA ALA A 152 -13.30 5.14 22.01
C ALA A 152 -12.85 6.60 21.79
N ALA A 153 -13.46 7.30 20.84
CA ALA A 153 -12.96 8.60 20.35
C ALA A 153 -13.87 9.79 20.67
N LEU A 154 -15.15 9.59 20.96
CA LEU A 154 -16.06 10.70 21.29
C LEU A 154 -15.88 11.15 22.74
N ASP A 155 -15.10 12.21 22.92
CA ASP A 155 -15.00 12.94 24.20
C ASP A 155 -16.02 14.09 24.25
N LEU A 156 -16.99 14.03 25.17
CA LEU A 156 -18.03 15.05 25.31
C LEU A 156 -17.57 16.34 26.00
N ASP A 157 -16.35 16.37 26.56
CA ASP A 157 -15.74 17.62 27.03
C ASP A 157 -15.09 18.38 25.87
N GLU A 158 -14.73 17.70 24.78
CA GLU A 158 -14.09 18.29 23.59
C GLU A 158 -15.00 18.36 22.36
N HIS A 159 -16.02 17.51 22.26
CA HIS A 159 -16.87 17.36 21.09
C HIS A 159 -18.35 17.53 21.44
N SER A 160 -19.07 18.29 20.61
CA SER A 160 -20.51 18.48 20.69
C SER A 160 -21.30 17.34 20.01
N GLY A 161 -20.62 16.43 19.30
CA GLY A 161 -21.23 15.31 18.61
C GLY A 161 -20.32 14.70 17.54
N VAL A 162 -20.93 14.05 16.55
CA VAL A 162 -20.23 13.42 15.42
C VAL A 162 -20.65 14.06 14.09
N VAL A 163 -19.78 14.00 13.09
CA VAL A 163 -20.12 14.37 11.71
C VAL A 163 -19.86 13.18 10.79
N LEU A 164 -20.90 12.79 10.05
CA LEU A 164 -20.79 11.78 9.00
C LEU A 164 -20.40 12.49 7.71
N GLU A 165 -19.21 12.21 7.22
CA GLU A 165 -18.75 12.70 5.93
C GLU A 165 -18.84 11.59 4.89
N SER A 166 -19.28 11.92 3.68
CA SER A 166 -19.40 10.96 2.59
C SER A 166 -19.19 11.65 1.26
N TRP A 167 -18.82 10.87 0.24
CA TRP A 167 -18.96 11.28 -1.15
C TRP A 167 -20.41 11.65 -1.46
N VAL A 168 -20.62 12.71 -2.27
CA VAL A 168 -21.98 13.09 -2.73
C VAL A 168 -22.66 11.96 -3.50
N SER A 169 -21.89 11.11 -4.20
CA SER A 169 -22.41 9.92 -4.88
C SER A 169 -23.07 8.91 -3.93
N VAL A 170 -22.73 8.95 -2.64
CA VAL A 170 -23.18 8.02 -1.59
C VAL A 170 -24.04 8.72 -0.53
N ALA A 171 -24.46 9.96 -0.79
CA ALA A 171 -25.20 10.81 0.15
C ALA A 171 -26.47 10.14 0.73
N GLU A 172 -27.23 9.41 -0.10
CA GLU A 172 -28.44 8.71 0.36
C GLU A 172 -28.15 7.67 1.45
N ALA A 173 -27.01 6.97 1.36
CA ALA A 173 -26.61 5.99 2.36
C ALA A 173 -26.16 6.68 3.65
N ALA A 174 -25.42 7.78 3.55
CA ALA A 174 -25.02 8.60 4.69
C ALA A 174 -26.24 9.21 5.41
N ASP A 175 -27.24 9.69 4.65
CA ASP A 175 -28.48 10.20 5.21
C ASP A 175 -29.28 9.11 5.92
N LYS A 176 -29.40 7.92 5.32
CA LYS A 176 -30.05 6.78 5.96
C LYS A 176 -29.34 6.40 7.26
N LEU A 177 -28.01 6.36 7.25
CA LEU A 177 -27.19 6.06 8.42
C LEU A 177 -27.37 7.14 9.51
N SER A 178 -27.42 8.41 9.13
CA SER A 178 -27.68 9.53 10.05
C SER A 178 -29.05 9.41 10.73
N ASN A 179 -30.07 9.03 9.97
CA ASN A 179 -31.43 8.82 10.49
C ASN A 179 -31.48 7.63 11.45
N ASN A 180 -30.74 6.55 11.16
CA ASN A 180 -30.63 5.41 12.07
C ASN A 180 -29.91 5.79 13.37
N LEU A 181 -28.82 6.59 13.30
CA LEU A 181 -28.11 7.09 14.47
C LEU A 181 -28.93 8.06 15.33
N CYS A 182 -29.91 8.74 14.72
CA CYS A 182 -30.85 9.63 15.42
C CYS A 182 -32.12 8.89 15.90
N ASN A 183 -32.23 7.58 15.68
CA ASN A 183 -33.38 6.80 16.11
C ASN A 183 -33.07 6.09 17.44
N ASP A 184 -33.64 6.63 18.52
CA ASP A 184 -33.39 6.15 19.89
C ASP A 184 -33.67 4.65 20.08
N GLU A 185 -34.74 4.13 19.49
CA GLU A 185 -35.10 2.70 19.58
C GLU A 185 -34.03 1.82 18.92
N GLN A 186 -33.53 2.24 17.76
CA GLN A 186 -32.47 1.50 17.05
C GLN A 186 -31.13 1.59 17.77
N MET A 187 -30.82 2.74 18.37
CA MET A 187 -29.57 2.93 19.12
C MET A 187 -29.56 2.13 20.41
N GLU A 188 -30.72 1.98 21.08
CA GLU A 188 -30.88 1.11 22.24
C GLU A 188 -30.69 -0.37 21.88
N ASP A 189 -31.33 -0.84 20.81
CA ASP A 189 -31.16 -2.21 20.28
C ASP A 189 -29.70 -2.51 19.84
N ASN A 190 -28.96 -1.45 19.52
CA ASN A 190 -27.57 -1.54 19.13
C ASN A 190 -26.57 -1.42 20.29
N GLY A 191 -27.03 -1.19 21.53
CA GLY A 191 -26.14 -1.04 22.69
C GLY A 191 -25.37 0.29 22.71
N PHE A 192 -25.77 1.25 21.88
CA PHE A 192 -25.08 2.52 21.74
C PHE A 192 -25.31 3.40 22.98
N LEU A 193 -24.23 3.95 23.54
CA LEU A 193 -24.31 4.78 24.75
C LEU A 193 -24.77 6.21 24.47
N TYR A 194 -24.46 6.73 23.29
CA TYR A 194 -24.77 8.10 22.89
C TYR A 194 -26.11 8.16 22.14
N ARG A 195 -26.75 9.33 22.22
CA ARG A 195 -27.93 9.68 21.43
C ARG A 195 -27.61 10.93 20.63
N PHE A 196 -28.13 11.00 19.42
CA PHE A 196 -27.80 12.07 18.50
C PHE A 196 -29.05 12.70 17.89
N LYS A 197 -28.92 13.96 17.51
CA LYS A 197 -29.90 14.68 16.72
C LYS A 197 -29.22 15.36 15.54
N LYS A 198 -29.79 15.24 14.33
CA LYS A 198 -29.32 15.96 13.14
C LYS A 198 -29.41 17.47 13.39
N GLU A 199 -28.26 18.14 13.41
CA GLU A 199 -28.12 19.58 13.62
C GLU A 199 -28.04 20.32 12.28
N GLY A 200 -27.36 19.75 11.30
CA GLY A 200 -27.14 20.40 10.02
C GLY A 200 -26.58 19.47 8.95
N GLU A 201 -26.52 20.00 7.74
CA GLU A 201 -25.95 19.34 6.58
C GLU A 201 -25.28 20.39 5.69
N GLU A 202 -24.10 20.07 5.16
CA GLU A 202 -23.44 20.89 4.15
C GLU A 202 -22.87 20.03 3.03
N ILE A 203 -22.81 20.61 1.82
CA ILE A 203 -22.06 20.04 0.69
C ILE A 203 -20.86 20.94 0.47
N THR A 204 -19.68 20.35 0.57
CA THR A 204 -18.40 21.06 0.45
C THR A 204 -17.44 20.27 -0.44
N LYS A 205 -16.18 20.68 -0.45
CA LYS A 205 -15.10 19.92 -1.07
C LYS A 205 -14.10 19.45 -0.03
N ASP A 206 -13.53 18.27 -0.25
CA ASP A 206 -12.44 17.75 0.57
C ASP A 206 -11.08 18.33 0.12
N GLU A 207 -10.00 17.78 0.67
CA GLU A 207 -8.63 18.21 0.39
C GLU A 207 -8.19 17.93 -1.07
N ASP A 208 -8.88 17.00 -1.74
CA ASP A 208 -8.63 16.60 -3.13
C ASP A 208 -9.54 17.33 -4.15
N ASP A 209 -10.24 18.38 -3.71
CA ASP A 209 -11.23 19.17 -4.48
C ASP A 209 -12.44 18.35 -4.96
N GLU A 210 -12.67 17.18 -4.36
CA GLU A 210 -13.80 16.32 -4.67
C GLU A 210 -15.02 16.68 -3.80
N ARG A 211 -16.22 16.44 -4.33
CA ARG A 211 -17.48 16.87 -3.69
C ARG A 211 -17.93 15.90 -2.61
N ILE A 212 -18.03 16.40 -1.38
CA ILE A 212 -18.46 15.65 -0.20
C ILE A 212 -19.69 16.27 0.46
N ILE A 213 -20.47 15.45 1.14
CA ILE A 213 -21.55 15.83 2.04
C ILE A 213 -21.11 15.59 3.48
N ARG A 214 -21.45 16.51 4.38
CA ARG A 214 -21.23 16.39 5.83
C ARG A 214 -22.56 16.53 6.53
N ILE A 215 -22.91 15.56 7.35
CA ILE A 215 -24.13 15.54 8.18
C ILE A 215 -23.71 15.64 9.64
N PHE A 216 -24.03 16.76 10.28
CA PHE A 216 -23.68 17.04 11.67
C PHE A 216 -24.74 16.50 12.60
N LEU A 217 -24.32 15.70 13.57
CA LEU A 217 -25.15 15.02 14.54
C LEU A 217 -24.71 15.43 15.94
N ALA A 218 -25.48 16.30 16.60
CA ALA A 218 -25.20 16.75 17.95
C ALA A 218 -25.57 15.68 18.97
N GLU A 219 -24.73 15.46 19.97
CA GLU A 219 -25.06 14.58 21.08
C GLU A 219 -26.19 15.19 21.91
N THR A 220 -27.15 14.35 22.27
CA THR A 220 -28.24 14.70 23.16
C THR A 220 -28.13 13.83 24.39
N ARG A 221 -27.62 14.39 25.48
CA ARG A 221 -27.63 13.69 26.77
C ARG A 221 -29.04 13.19 27.07
N PHE A 222 -29.13 11.99 27.66
CA PHE A 222 -30.33 11.53 28.38
C PHE A 222 -30.78 12.68 29.28
N SER A 223 -31.83 13.40 28.86
CA SER A 223 -32.48 14.36 29.75
C SER A 223 -33.34 13.50 30.66
N ASP A 224 -32.97 13.47 31.94
CA ASP A 224 -33.85 12.97 33.01
C ASP A 224 -35.27 13.56 32.92
#